data_AF-A0A9X5EBE6-F1
#
_entry.id   AF-A0A9X5EBE6-F1
#
_cell.length_a   1.000
_cell.length_b   1.000
_cell.length_c   1.000
_cell.angle_alpha   90.00
_cell.angle_beta   90.00
_cell.angle_gamma   90.00
#
_symmetry.space_group_name_H-M   'P 1'
#
loop_
_entity.id
_entity.type
_entity.pdbx_description
1 polymer ?
#
loop_
_entity_poly.entity_id
_entity_poly.type
_entity_poly.pdbx_seq_one_letter_code
_entity_poly.pdbx_strand_id
1 'polypeptide(L)'
;MIQCKDFAPRITERGPFGGASEYESFSEVVSVVNQWIGSRTIQAINVETVVLPDRIEGTSDGDYGLTTSNGFYPVIISQGVTINCFQSVRVWYRE
;
A
#
# COMPACT_ATOMS: atom_id res chain seq x y z
N MET A 1 -3.77 -2.34 23.80
CA MET A 1 -4.55 -3.04 22.76
C MET A 1 -3.65 -3.19 21.53
N ILE A 2 -3.76 -4.29 20.77
CA ILE A 2 -2.97 -4.45 19.54
C ILE A 2 -3.62 -3.62 18.44
N GLN A 3 -2.83 -2.82 17.73
CA GLN A 3 -3.24 -1.98 16.61
C GLN A 3 -2.57 -2.45 15.33
N CYS A 4 -3.12 -2.09 14.18
CA CYS A 4 -2.51 -2.32 12.87
C CYS A 4 -2.53 -1.05 12.02
N LYS A 5 -1.49 -0.84 11.21
CA LYS A 5 -1.41 0.24 10.23
C LYS A 5 -0.80 -0.27 8.94
N ASP A 6 -1.43 0.09 7.82
CA ASP A 6 -0.99 -0.24 6.47
C ASP A 6 -0.23 0.93 5.83
N PHE A 7 0.79 0.58 5.08
CA PHE A 7 1.61 1.49 4.29
C PHE A 7 1.55 1.06 2.83
N ALA A 8 0.78 1.82 2.06
CA ALA A 8 0.66 1.69 0.62
C ALA A 8 1.73 2.53 -0.10
N PRO A 9 2.25 2.08 -1.25
CA PRO A 9 3.06 2.92 -2.12
C PRO A 9 2.31 4.19 -2.50
N ARG A 10 2.95 5.35 -2.36
CA ARG A 10 2.37 6.63 -2.79
C ARG A 10 2.59 6.84 -4.29
N ILE A 11 1.71 7.62 -4.90
CA ILE A 11 1.91 8.11 -6.27
C ILE A 11 3.05 9.11 -6.28
N THR A 12 4.11 8.87 -7.05
CA THR A 12 5.22 9.80 -7.24
C THR A 12 4.97 10.75 -8.40
N GLU A 13 4.42 10.24 -9.50
CA GLU A 13 4.05 11.03 -10.68
C GLU A 13 2.70 10.56 -11.24
N ARG A 14 1.78 11.49 -11.51
CA ARG A 14 0.50 11.16 -12.14
C ARG A 14 0.62 11.22 -13.66
N GLY A 15 0.18 10.16 -14.33
CA GLY A 15 0.16 10.12 -15.79
C GLY A 15 -0.76 11.20 -16.41
N PRO A 16 -0.37 11.81 -17.53
CA PRO A 16 -1.22 12.78 -18.22
C PRO A 16 -2.52 12.13 -18.71
N PHE A 17 -3.63 12.88 -18.66
CA PHE A 17 -4.96 12.46 -19.14
C PHE A 17 -5.48 11.14 -18.55
N GLY A 18 -5.18 10.86 -17.27
CA GLY A 18 -5.59 9.61 -16.63
C GLY A 18 -4.74 8.40 -17.06
N GLY A 19 -3.57 8.66 -17.63
CA GLY A 19 -2.57 7.64 -17.95
C GLY A 19 -1.99 6.95 -16.72
N ALA A 20 -1.11 5.99 -17.01
CA ALA A 20 -0.30 5.27 -16.03
C ALA A 20 0.43 6.24 -15.08
N SER A 21 0.30 6.02 -13.77
CA SER A 21 1.03 6.80 -12.76
C SER A 21 2.26 6.02 -12.28
N GLU A 22 3.27 6.74 -11.83
CA GLU A 22 4.42 6.16 -11.15
C GLU A 22 4.17 6.08 -9.65
N TYR A 23 4.78 5.09 -9.02
CA TYR A 23 4.63 4.79 -7.59
C TYR A 23 5.99 4.64 -6.93
N GLU A 24 6.02 4.90 -5.63
CA GLU A 24 7.15 4.52 -4.78
C GLU A 24 7.47 3.02 -4.95
N SER A 25 8.77 2.72 -4.99
CA SER A 25 9.25 1.35 -4.91
C SER A 25 8.91 0.75 -3.54
N PHE A 26 8.81 -0.58 -3.47
CA PHE A 26 8.58 -1.27 -2.21
C PHE A 26 9.68 -0.95 -1.16
N SER A 27 10.92 -0.77 -1.60
CA SER A 27 12.03 -0.33 -0.73
C SER A 27 11.80 1.05 -0.11
N GLU A 28 11.22 1.98 -0.86
CA GLU A 28 10.87 3.32 -0.34
C GLU A 28 9.77 3.21 0.72
N VAL A 29 8.74 2.39 0.48
CA VAL A 29 7.69 2.10 1.47
C VAL A 29 8.29 1.51 2.74
N VAL A 30 9.19 0.53 2.64
CA VAL A 30 9.87 -0.06 3.80
C VAL A 30 10.71 0.98 4.55
N SER A 31 11.37 1.90 3.84
CA SER A 31 12.10 3.00 4.46
C SER A 31 11.19 3.91 5.28
N VAL A 32 10.03 4.29 4.72
CA VAL A 32 8.99 5.08 5.43
C VAL A 32 8.47 4.34 6.66
N VAL A 33 8.23 3.03 6.56
CA VAL A 33 7.81 2.19 7.69
C VAL A 33 8.86 2.21 8.80
N ASN A 34 10.14 2.01 8.46
CA ASN A 34 11.23 2.03 9.44
C ASN A 34 11.34 3.39 10.14
N GLN A 35 11.21 4.49 9.41
CA GLN A 35 11.19 5.84 9.99
C GLN A 35 9.96 6.04 10.89
N TRP A 36 8.80 5.54 10.49
CA TRP A 36 7.57 5.62 11.28
C TRP A 36 7.67 4.83 12.59
N ILE A 37 8.26 3.64 12.57
CA ILE A 37 8.51 2.83 13.78
C ILE A 37 9.53 3.55 14.68
N GLY A 38 10.65 4.00 14.11
CA GLY A 38 11.73 4.62 14.89
C GLY A 38 11.40 6.01 15.47
N SER A 39 10.44 6.72 14.90
CA SER A 39 10.01 8.05 15.37
C SER A 39 8.96 8.01 16.49
N ARG A 40 8.52 6.82 16.92
CA ARG A 40 7.41 6.65 17.87
C ARG A 40 7.77 5.73 19.02
N THR A 41 7.18 5.99 20.18
CA THR A 41 7.23 5.08 21.34
C THR A 41 6.19 3.98 21.16
N ILE A 42 6.40 3.11 20.16
CA ILE A 42 5.55 1.94 19.93
C ILE A 42 6.39 0.66 19.99
N GLN A 43 5.78 -0.40 20.48
CA GLN A 43 6.31 -1.75 20.34
C GLN A 43 5.79 -2.36 19.05
N ALA A 44 6.64 -2.49 18.04
CA ALA A 44 6.34 -3.29 16.85
C ALA A 44 6.27 -4.77 17.24
N ILE A 45 5.15 -5.42 16.92
CA ILE A 45 4.88 -6.82 17.23
C ILE A 45 5.17 -7.70 16.01
N ASN A 46 4.69 -7.28 14.83
CA ASN A 46 4.91 -7.97 13.56
C ASN A 46 4.93 -6.95 12.42
N VAL A 47 5.73 -7.23 11.39
CA VAL A 47 5.74 -6.48 10.14
C VAL A 47 5.61 -7.48 9.00
N GLU A 48 4.58 -7.35 8.19
CA GLU A 48 4.27 -8.30 7.12
C GLU A 48 4.03 -7.60 5.80
N THR A 49 4.31 -8.31 4.71
CA THR A 49 3.96 -7.89 3.36
C THR A 49 2.56 -8.40 3.05
N VAL A 50 1.65 -7.51 2.73
CA VAL A 50 0.26 -7.83 2.36
C VAL A 50 0.01 -7.40 0.92
N VAL A 51 -0.87 -8.10 0.22
CA VAL A 51 -1.36 -7.73 -1.11
C VAL A 51 -2.76 -7.19 -0.95
N LEU A 52 -2.96 -5.91 -1.26
CA LEU A 52 -4.24 -5.23 -1.10
C LEU A 52 -4.81 -4.82 -2.45
N PRO A 53 -6.14 -4.87 -2.63
CA PRO A 53 -6.77 -4.39 -3.85
C PRO A 53 -6.63 -2.87 -3.94
N ASP A 54 -6.38 -2.39 -5.15
CA ASP A 54 -6.26 -0.97 -5.53
C ASP A 54 -7.46 -0.11 -5.08
N ARG A 55 -8.65 -0.71 -5.06
CA ARG A 55 -9.90 -0.02 -4.71
C ARG A 55 -10.54 -0.64 -3.48
N ILE A 56 -10.28 -0.04 -2.32
CA ILE A 56 -11.11 -0.22 -1.12
C ILE A 56 -12.03 1.00 -1.07
N GLU A 57 -13.34 0.83 -1.32
CA GLU A 57 -14.31 1.88 -1.03
C GLU A 57 -14.22 2.26 0.46
N GLY A 58 -13.82 3.49 0.76
CA GLY A 58 -13.75 4.00 2.13
C GLY A 58 -12.49 4.78 2.52
N THR A 59 -11.42 4.76 1.73
CA THR A 59 -10.23 5.61 1.95
C THR A 59 -10.32 6.86 1.08
N SER A 60 -11.01 7.90 1.59
CA SER A 60 -11.24 9.17 0.90
C SER A 60 -10.04 10.13 0.93
N ASP A 61 -8.81 9.63 0.90
CA ASP A 61 -7.64 10.47 0.68
C ASP A 61 -7.13 10.13 -0.72
N GLY A 62 -7.44 11.02 -1.68
CA GLY A 62 -7.05 10.91 -3.08
C GLY A 62 -5.53 10.94 -3.35
N ASP A 63 -4.71 10.62 -2.35
CA ASP A 63 -3.27 10.40 -2.36
C ASP A 63 -2.89 8.93 -2.54
N TYR A 64 -3.83 8.01 -2.32
CA TYR A 64 -3.62 6.57 -2.48
C TYR A 64 -4.57 6.04 -3.57
N GLY A 65 -4.04 5.81 -4.76
CA GLY A 65 -4.76 5.18 -5.86
C GLY A 65 -3.82 4.69 -6.96
N LEU A 66 -3.97 3.44 -7.40
CA LEU A 66 -3.24 2.89 -8.54
C LEU A 66 -3.93 3.13 -9.88
N THR A 67 -3.15 3.47 -10.91
CA THR A 67 -3.51 3.22 -12.33
C THR A 67 -2.38 2.47 -13.04
N THR A 68 -2.71 1.28 -13.54
CA THR A 68 -2.12 0.43 -14.61
C THR A 68 -0.60 0.31 -14.83
N SER A 69 0.28 0.83 -13.98
CA SER A 69 1.73 0.60 -14.11
C SER A 69 2.47 0.47 -12.79
N ASN A 70 2.48 -0.73 -12.20
CA ASN A 70 3.63 -1.33 -11.51
C ASN A 70 3.24 -2.70 -10.95
N GLY A 71 4.09 -3.71 -11.14
CA GLY A 71 4.08 -4.98 -10.41
C GLY A 71 2.70 -5.62 -10.16
N PHE A 72 1.94 -5.90 -11.23
CA PHE A 72 0.66 -6.58 -11.11
C PHE A 72 0.84 -8.01 -10.63
N TYR A 73 0.14 -8.37 -9.55
CA TYR A 73 -0.34 -9.74 -9.38
C TYR A 73 -1.81 -9.72 -9.77
N PRO A 74 -2.16 -10.04 -11.03
CA PRO A 74 -3.56 -10.14 -11.41
C PRO A 74 -4.19 -11.25 -10.56
N VAL A 75 -5.04 -10.87 -9.62
CA VAL A 75 -5.84 -11.83 -8.86
C VAL A 75 -7.16 -11.97 -9.61
N ILE A 76 -7.38 -13.15 -10.19
CA ILE A 76 -8.67 -13.52 -10.77
C ILE A 76 -9.56 -13.97 -9.62
N ILE A 77 -10.57 -13.15 -9.29
CA ILE A 77 -11.62 -13.60 -8.36
C ILE A 77 -12.56 -14.57 -9.07
N SER A 78 -13.31 -15.37 -8.30
CA SER A 78 -14.17 -16.47 -8.78
C SER A 78 -15.17 -16.10 -9.89
N GLN A 79 -15.41 -14.80 -10.10
CA GLN A 79 -16.29 -14.23 -11.13
C GLN A 79 -15.58 -13.93 -12.46
N GLY A 80 -14.29 -14.24 -12.58
CA GLY A 80 -13.50 -13.95 -13.80
C GLY A 80 -13.09 -12.47 -13.94
N VAL A 81 -13.25 -11.67 -12.88
CA VAL A 81 -12.88 -10.25 -12.85
C VAL A 81 -11.42 -10.13 -12.39
N THR A 82 -10.63 -9.37 -13.14
CA THR A 82 -9.26 -9.00 -12.75
C THR A 82 -9.30 -7.83 -11.78
N ILE A 83 -8.72 -8.01 -10.60
CA ILE A 83 -8.50 -6.92 -9.64
C ILE A 83 -7.02 -6.55 -9.67
N ASN A 84 -6.74 -5.25 -9.78
CA ASN A 84 -5.39 -4.73 -9.58
C ASN A 84 -5.10 -4.74 -8.08
N CYS A 85 -3.98 -5.34 -7.71
CA CYS A 85 -3.52 -5.38 -6.33
C CYS A 85 -2.11 -4.79 -6.24
N PHE A 86 -1.78 -4.22 -5.09
CA PHE A 86 -0.46 -3.70 -4.77
C PHE A 86 0.11 -4.36 -3.52
N GLN A 87 1.44 -4.42 -3.45
CA GLN A 87 2.14 -4.87 -2.26
C GLN A 87 2.26 -3.70 -1.27
N SER A 88 1.88 -3.97 -0.03
CA SER A 88 1.94 -3.03 1.10
C SER A 88 2.65 -3.65 2.28
N VAL A 89 3.07 -2.78 3.20
CA VAL A 89 3.61 -3.21 4.48
C VAL A 89 2.54 -2.97 5.55
N ARG A 90 2.18 -4.01 6.29
CA ARG A 90 1.33 -3.91 7.48
C ARG A 90 2.18 -4.03 8.72
N VAL A 91 2.03 -3.08 9.63
CA VAL A 91 2.68 -3.10 10.95
C VAL A 91 1.63 -3.36 12.02
N TRP A 92 1.82 -4.43 12.78
CA TRP A 92 1.11 -4.71 14.01
C TRP A 92 1.90 -4.15 15.18
N TYR A 93 1.28 -3.31 16.02
CA TYR A 93 1.98 -2.61 17.08
C TYR A 93 1.13 -2.43 18.35
N ARG A 94 1.80 -2.04 19.44
CA ARG A 94 1.19 -1.64 20.71
C ARG A 94 1.87 -0.36 21.21
N GLU A 95 1.08 0.57 21.73
CA GLU A 95 1.55 1.76 22.46
C GLU A 95 1.83 1.44 23.93
#